data_AF-A0A1I7XJY8-F1
#
_entry.id   AF-A0A1I7XJY8-F1
#
_cell.length_a   1.000
_cell.length_b   1.000
_cell.length_c   1.000
_cell.angle_alpha   90.00
_cell.angle_beta   90.00
_cell.angle_gamma   90.00
#
_symmetry.space_group_name_H-M   'P 1'
#
loop_
_entity.id
_entity.type
_entity.pdbx_description
1 polymer ?
#
loop_
_entity_poly.entity_id
_entity_poly.type
_entity_poly.pdbx_seq_one_letter_code
_entity_poly.pdbx_strand_id
1 'polypeptide(L)'
;MLLYEFKMGHQVTKTVRNINQAFGGEAVKESTARHWFRKFRNGDESLEDEESHGRPLAIDDNLLRAIVEATHTKQLETLQKN
;
A
#
# COMPACT_ATOMS: atom_id res chain seq x y z
N MET A 1 -15.47 14.10 -2.16
CA MET A 1 -15.01 15.09 -3.16
C MET A 1 -14.77 14.44 -4.52
N LEU A 2 -13.85 13.47 -4.62
CA LEU A 2 -13.53 12.80 -5.90
C LEU A 2 -14.72 12.03 -6.50
N LEU A 3 -15.44 11.23 -5.69
CA LEU A 3 -16.61 10.48 -6.16
C LEU A 3 -17.73 11.42 -6.67
N TYR A 4 -17.97 12.52 -5.97
CA TYR A 4 -18.94 13.53 -6.40
C TYR A 4 -18.56 14.13 -7.76
N GLU A 5 -17.32 14.59 -7.89
CA GLU A 5 -16.82 15.17 -9.15
C GLU A 5 -16.85 14.16 -10.31
N PHE A 6 -16.56 12.89 -10.03
CA PHE A 6 -16.70 11.79 -10.98
C PHE A 6 -18.15 11.59 -11.43
N LYS A 7 -19.12 11.56 -10.50
CA LYS A 7 -20.56 11.46 -10.81
C LYS A 7 -21.10 12.66 -11.59
N MET A 8 -20.48 13.83 -11.41
CA MET A 8 -20.76 15.02 -12.23
C MET A 8 -20.14 14.95 -13.64
N GLY A 9 -19.43 13.87 -13.98
CA GLY A 9 -18.79 13.69 -15.28
C GLY A 9 -17.55 14.56 -15.49
N HIS A 10 -16.98 15.14 -14.43
CA HIS A 10 -15.79 15.97 -14.56
C HIS A 10 -14.55 15.12 -14.79
N GLN A 11 -13.64 15.63 -15.61
CA GLN A 11 -12.34 15.01 -15.85
C GLN A 11 -11.39 15.25 -14.68
N VAL A 12 -10.42 14.35 -14.49
CA VAL A 12 -9.42 14.39 -13.41
C VAL A 12 -8.79 15.77 -13.25
N THR A 13 -8.34 16.40 -14.34
CA THR A 13 -7.70 17.72 -14.28
C THR A 13 -8.63 18.81 -13.76
N LYS A 14 -9.91 18.79 -14.18
CA LYS A 14 -10.93 19.73 -13.68
C LYS A 14 -11.23 19.46 -12.21
N THR A 15 -11.35 18.20 -11.83
CA THR A 15 -11.58 17.77 -10.45
C THR A 15 -10.47 18.22 -9.50
N VAL A 16 -9.20 17.98 -9.86
CA VAL A 16 -8.04 18.42 -9.05
C VAL A 16 -8.04 19.93 -8.87
N ARG A 17 -8.28 20.69 -9.96
CA ARG A 17 -8.37 22.15 -9.90
C ARG A 17 -9.51 22.61 -8.99
N ASN A 18 -10.71 22.05 -9.15
CA ASN A 18 -11.88 22.40 -8.35
C ASN A 18 -11.62 22.15 -6.86
N ILE A 19 -11.09 20.97 -6.52
CA ILE A 19 -10.81 20.59 -5.14
C ILE A 19 -9.72 21.47 -4.54
N ASN A 20 -8.61 21.68 -5.24
CA ASN A 20 -7.52 22.49 -4.71
C ASN A 20 -7.88 23.98 -4.61
N GLN A 21 -8.79 24.47 -5.47
CA GLN A 21 -9.34 25.81 -5.35
C GLN A 21 -10.27 25.95 -4.13
N ALA A 22 -11.09 24.94 -3.84
CA ALA A 22 -12.05 24.98 -2.74
C ALA A 22 -11.42 24.67 -1.36
N PHE A 23 -10.43 23.78 -1.31
CA PHE A 23 -9.88 23.23 -0.06
C PHE A 23 -8.40 23.58 0.18
N GLY A 24 -7.76 24.30 -0.74
CA GLY A 24 -6.35 24.70 -0.65
C GLY A 24 -5.47 23.98 -1.67
N GLY A 25 -4.36 24.64 -2.07
CA GLY A 25 -3.59 24.35 -3.29
C GLY A 25 -3.07 22.91 -3.48
N GLU A 26 -3.03 22.10 -2.41
CA GLU A 26 -2.53 20.72 -2.45
C GLU A 26 -3.46 19.70 -1.78
N ALA A 27 -4.75 20.02 -1.62
CA ALA A 27 -5.71 19.11 -1.01
C ALA A 27 -5.77 17.74 -1.70
N VAL A 28 -5.61 17.70 -3.03
CA VAL A 28 -5.50 16.46 -3.81
C VAL A 28 -4.41 16.56 -4.87
N LYS A 29 -3.61 15.49 -4.97
CA LYS A 29 -2.66 15.28 -6.07
C LYS A 29 -3.34 14.62 -7.26
N GLU A 30 -2.89 14.94 -8.47
CA GLU A 30 -3.44 14.36 -9.69
C GLU A 30 -3.27 12.83 -9.73
N SER A 31 -2.17 12.29 -9.23
CA SER A 31 -1.94 10.84 -9.11
C SER A 31 -3.03 10.15 -8.28
N THR A 32 -3.38 10.74 -7.13
CA THR A 32 -4.47 10.27 -6.26
C THR A 32 -5.80 10.32 -6.99
N ALA A 33 -6.13 11.43 -7.65
CA ALA A 33 -7.36 11.55 -8.41
C ALA A 33 -7.46 10.53 -9.56
N ARG A 34 -6.36 10.27 -10.29
CA ARG A 34 -6.33 9.23 -11.34
C ARG A 34 -6.55 7.82 -10.78
N HIS A 35 -5.96 7.49 -9.64
CA HIS A 35 -6.14 6.21 -8.99
C HIS A 35 -7.62 5.98 -8.62
N TRP A 36 -8.23 6.95 -7.93
CA TRP A 36 -9.65 6.88 -7.55
C TRP A 36 -10.58 6.81 -8.76
N PHE A 37 -10.33 7.60 -9.80
CA PHE A 37 -11.13 7.55 -11.03
C PHE A 37 -11.05 6.20 -11.74
N ARG A 38 -9.91 5.49 -11.65
CA ARG A 38 -9.80 4.13 -12.15
C ARG A 38 -10.67 3.18 -11.32
N LYS A 39 -10.62 3.28 -9.99
CA LYS A 39 -11.45 2.50 -9.06
C LYS A 39 -12.95 2.69 -9.36
N PHE A 40 -13.40 3.94 -9.46
CA PHE A 40 -14.80 4.27 -9.77
C PHE A 40 -15.27 3.76 -11.14
N ARG A 41 -14.42 3.83 -12.18
CA ARG A 41 -14.74 3.27 -13.50
C ARG A 41 -14.91 1.76 -13.49
N ASN A 42 -14.26 1.08 -12.56
CA ASN A 42 -14.41 -0.36 -12.38
C ASN A 42 -15.65 -0.73 -11.53
N GLY A 43 -16.46 0.26 -11.14
CA GLY A 43 -17.67 0.06 -10.34
C GLY A 43 -17.43 0.03 -8.83
N ASP A 44 -16.18 0.18 -8.38
CA ASP A 44 -15.86 0.25 -6.96
C ASP A 44 -15.89 1.71 -6.50
N GLU A 45 -16.98 2.07 -5.83
CA GLU A 45 -17.19 3.39 -5.23
C GLU A 45 -16.87 3.43 -3.71
N SER A 46 -16.32 2.34 -3.15
CA SER A 46 -15.98 2.28 -1.73
C SER A 46 -14.87 3.28 -1.40
N LEU A 47 -15.16 4.18 -0.45
CA LEU A 47 -14.21 5.14 0.09
C LEU A 47 -13.37 4.57 1.24
N GLU A 48 -13.62 3.32 1.62
CA GLU A 48 -12.81 2.62 2.59
C GLU A 48 -11.44 2.35 1.97
N ASP A 49 -10.39 2.55 2.77
CA ASP A 49 -9.09 2.01 2.43
C ASP A 49 -9.24 0.49 2.34
N GLU A 50 -8.71 -0.09 1.26
CA GLU A 50 -8.58 -1.54 1.21
C GLU A 50 -7.82 -1.96 2.46
N GLU A 51 -8.31 -2.99 3.15
CA GLU A 51 -7.58 -3.58 4.25
C GLU A 51 -6.14 -3.73 3.80
N SER A 52 -5.23 -3.04 4.49
CA SER A 52 -3.81 -3.14 4.24
C SER A 52 -3.43 -4.57 4.55
N HIS A 53 -3.53 -5.43 3.55
CA HIS A 53 -2.72 -6.62 3.44
C HIS A 53 -1.30 -6.09 3.21
N GLY A 54 -0.71 -5.54 4.28
CA GLY A 54 0.71 -5.34 4.35
C GLY A 54 1.38 -6.63 3.90
N ARG A 55 2.61 -6.53 3.38
CA ARG A 55 3.35 -7.69 2.92
C ARG A 55 3.24 -8.81 3.97
N PRO A 56 2.65 -9.97 3.66
CA PRO A 56 2.63 -11.07 4.60
C PRO A 56 4.09 -11.38 4.95
N LEU A 57 4.52 -11.03 6.17
CA LEU A 57 5.75 -11.56 6.74
C LEU A 57 5.43 -12.97 7.22
N ALA A 58 5.02 -13.86 6.30
CA ALA A 58 5.03 -15.28 6.55
C ALA A 58 6.49 -15.72 6.51
N ILE A 59 7.25 -15.38 7.55
CA ILE A 59 8.50 -16.07 7.83
C ILE A 59 8.06 -17.42 8.40
N ASP A 60 8.36 -18.49 7.68
CA ASP A 60 8.11 -19.85 8.15
C ASP A 60 8.93 -20.10 9.42
N ASP A 61 8.25 -20.35 10.54
CA ASP A 61 8.89 -20.62 11.83
C ASP A 61 9.84 -21.83 11.76
N ASN A 62 9.58 -22.79 10.86
CA ASN A 62 10.49 -23.91 10.64
C ASN A 62 11.77 -23.48 9.92
N LEU A 63 11.67 -22.53 8.99
CA LEU A 63 12.84 -21.92 8.34
C LEU A 63 13.64 -21.10 9.36
N LEU A 64 12.96 -20.34 10.23
CA LEU A 64 13.61 -19.60 11.31
C LEU A 64 14.34 -20.54 12.27
N ARG A 65 13.67 -21.63 12.70
CA ARG A 65 14.26 -22.65 13.57
C ARG A 65 15.47 -23.32 12.93
N ALA A 66 15.37 -23.72 11.66
CA ALA A 66 16.47 -24.36 10.93
C ALA A 66 17.69 -23.44 10.81
N ILE A 67 17.49 -22.13 10.60
CA ILE A 67 18.58 -21.16 10.57
C ILE A 67 19.25 -21.04 11.95
N VAL A 68 18.45 -20.93 13.03
CA VAL A 68 18.97 -20.85 14.41
C VAL A 68 19.77 -22.11 14.77
N GLU A 69 19.23 -23.29 14.47
CA GLU A 69 19.91 -24.57 14.71
C GLU A 69 21.21 -24.66 13.91
N ALA A 70 21.22 -24.31 12.63
CA ALA A 70 22.41 -24.31 11.79
C ALA A 70 23.47 -23.28 12.23
N THR A 71 23.07 -22.17 12.86
CA THR A 71 24.01 -21.22 13.45
C THR A 71 24.64 -21.75 14.75
N HIS A 72 23.86 -22.45 15.58
CA HIS A 72 24.33 -23.05 16.82
C HIS A 72 25.29 -24.21 16.57
N THR A 73 25.01 -25.08 15.59
CA THR A 73 25.89 -26.20 15.24
C THR A 73 27.25 -25.72 14.73
N LYS A 74 27.28 -24.68 13.89
CA LYS A 74 28.54 -24.10 13.39
C LYS A 74 29.41 -23.50 14.51
N GLN A 75 28.82 -22.87 15.52
CA GLN A 75 29.57 -22.31 16.65
C GLN A 75 30.17 -23.39 17.56
N LEU A 76 29.48 -24.52 17.75
CA LEU A 76 29.99 -25.64 18.54
C LEU A 76 31.15 -26.38 17.85
N GLU A 77 31.07 -26.55 16.52
CA GLU A 77 32.17 -27.17 15.74
C GLU A 77 33.46 -26.34 15.75
N THR A 78 33.35 -25.01 15.84
CA THR A 78 34.53 -24.13 15.96
C THR A 78 35.21 -24.18 17.32
N LEU A 79 34.52 -24.61 18.37
CA LEU A 79 35.09 -24.74 19.72
C LEU A 79 35.71 -26.12 19.98
N GLN A 80 35.43 -27.12 19.13
CA GLN A 80 35.99 -28.48 19.26
C GLN A 80 37.26 -28.72 18.41
N LYS A 81 37.72 -27.71 17.65
CA LYS A 81 38.90 -27.78 16.78
C LYS A 81 40.17 -27.13 17.33
N ASN A 82 40.18 -26.73 18.61
CA ASN A 82 41.38 -26.23 19.32
C ASN A 82 41.86 -27.24 20.37
#